data_AF-C3ZAF1-F1
#
_entry.id   AF-C3ZAF1-F1
#
_cell.length_a   1.000
_cell.length_b   1.000
_cell.length_c   1.000
_cell.angle_alpha   90.00
_cell.angle_beta   90.00
_cell.angle_gamma   90.00
#
_symmetry.space_group_name_H-M   'P 1'
#
loop_
_entity.id
_entity.type
_entity.pdbx_description
1 polymer ?
#
loop_
_entity_poly.entity_id
_entity_poly.type
_entity_poly.pdbx_seq_one_letter_code
_entity_poly.pdbx_strand_id
1 'polypeptide(L)'
;MDNRSSVVLNLSAVCMTLLLLHGQVNGDIRSTIAALNRRIADLQVLHNEDFVPGRSWARQLGLYASEVRLNFHGPPEMSLLRDVGLYDNNAFATLWIVTCLLESHTYGTAPAPDPNRLQLAVDAINTFHSKNLPGEAAMDFWPQVYNKTSGVWVQSPENLLQVIQLSENDFPWNTIKTILLDLGLHDLWNDVVTMQELMKDVSNAYRIPPDFDDSSLNLGLGTQLLQLKDSFPLAYQSWASNNTDLQSLQNHLKSYAYRPLSKDNNANTIDPRTYYYMRPFLEKAAKTGDQIALVTTWRIYLNTTAMIAWAVTSETIFTRPDLVMTYYPSLYNFLWYSSRTLFLLQSNQDKLQDYPDCVKDVQQLLTTTFRYHVTHRLMSSAQTDKEKESFFDDFLGDGDKDILGKPKVRRSLCHTCRTRGLRRQIEINSAVLNGNIWFCHRFAENCTTNVVRQTHADVKTLVSQAVSWLEKNTLSGRYKTYNAFFSGSTKGLSSLPFLYPANFLQYVNGTALPPTTNLTRDALFIAGVTGVIDPAEYQKMVDQPHFGYATPTKFEGFNGPETLFPFWSSEPYTYATAMLALAQYDNIA
;
A
#
# COMPACT_ATOMS: atom_id res chain seq x y z
N MET A 1 10.42 60.03 -14.10
CA MET A 1 9.02 59.57 -14.14
C MET A 1 8.96 58.18 -14.73
N ASP A 2 8.70 57.13 -13.96
CA ASP A 2 9.63 56.57 -12.98
C ASP A 2 9.47 55.05 -12.99
N ASN A 3 10.33 54.36 -13.75
CA ASN A 3 10.41 52.90 -13.85
C ASN A 3 10.97 52.23 -12.58
N ARG A 4 11.26 53.03 -11.54
CA ARG A 4 11.76 52.56 -10.24
C ARG A 4 10.64 52.10 -9.31
N SER A 5 9.40 52.54 -9.52
CA SER A 5 8.29 52.24 -8.61
C SER A 5 7.68 50.84 -8.79
N SER A 6 7.72 50.26 -10.01
CA SER A 6 7.18 48.91 -10.25
C SER A 6 8.12 47.78 -9.82
N VAL A 7 9.44 48.01 -9.90
CA VAL A 7 10.46 47.04 -9.45
C VAL A 7 10.47 46.92 -7.93
N VAL A 8 10.27 48.02 -7.20
CA VAL A 8 10.20 48.00 -5.73
C VAL A 8 8.93 47.31 -5.24
N LEU A 9 7.77 47.53 -5.88
CA LEU A 9 6.53 46.82 -5.51
C LEU A 9 6.61 45.31 -5.75
N ASN A 10 7.23 44.86 -6.86
CA ASN A 10 7.40 43.44 -7.15
C ASN A 10 8.43 42.76 -6.23
N LEU A 11 9.50 43.45 -5.82
CA LEU A 11 10.44 42.92 -4.83
C LEU A 11 9.82 42.87 -3.42
N SER A 12 9.00 43.85 -3.02
CA SER A 12 8.31 43.81 -1.73
C SER A 12 7.25 42.71 -1.67
N ALA A 13 6.54 42.43 -2.77
CA ALA A 13 5.60 41.32 -2.86
C ALA A 13 6.33 39.95 -2.79
N VAL A 14 7.43 39.78 -3.52
CA VAL A 14 8.25 38.56 -3.48
C VAL A 14 8.93 38.38 -2.11
N CYS A 15 9.41 39.45 -1.48
CA CYS A 15 9.94 39.40 -0.11
C CYS A 15 8.85 39.13 0.94
N MET A 16 7.63 39.67 0.80
CA MET A 16 6.51 39.30 1.66
C MET A 16 6.07 37.84 1.45
N THR A 17 6.07 37.32 0.22
CA THR A 17 5.80 35.90 -0.03
C THR A 17 6.92 35.01 0.52
N LEU A 18 8.18 35.45 0.45
CA LEU A 18 9.32 34.71 1.02
C LEU A 18 9.41 34.80 2.55
N LEU A 19 8.97 35.91 3.15
CA LEU A 19 8.87 36.10 4.60
C LEU A 19 7.65 35.38 5.20
N LEU A 20 6.54 35.29 4.46
CA LEU A 20 5.40 34.42 4.80
C LEU A 20 5.74 32.92 4.67
N LEU A 21 6.80 32.58 3.94
CA LEU A 21 7.33 31.20 3.80
C LEU A 21 8.49 30.88 4.76
N HIS A 22 8.91 31.82 5.62
CA HIS A 22 10.00 31.62 6.60
C HIS A 22 9.57 31.91 8.04
N GLY A 23 8.28 31.86 8.34
CA GLY A 23 7.87 31.61 9.72
C GLY A 23 8.42 30.25 10.13
N GLN A 24 9.54 30.23 10.86
CA GLN A 24 9.89 29.10 11.70
C GLN A 24 8.79 28.98 12.74
N VAL A 25 7.74 28.27 12.37
CA VAL A 25 6.76 27.74 13.30
C VAL A 25 7.56 26.71 14.09
N ASN A 26 8.03 27.10 15.28
CA ASN A 26 8.21 26.12 16.33
C ASN A 26 6.82 25.54 16.56
N GLY A 27 6.55 24.41 15.91
CA GLY A 27 5.24 23.79 15.88
C GLY A 27 4.83 23.39 17.28
N ASP A 28 3.59 23.71 17.60
CA ASP A 28 2.84 22.95 18.57
C ASP A 28 2.29 21.73 17.82
N ILE A 29 2.70 20.52 18.21
CA ILE A 29 2.27 19.26 17.58
C ILE A 29 0.73 19.22 17.48
N ARG A 30 0.02 19.74 18.48
CA ARG A 30 -1.45 19.78 18.48
C ARG A 30 -2.02 20.69 17.41
N SER A 31 -1.36 21.81 17.11
CA SER A 31 -1.73 22.70 16.01
C SER A 31 -1.58 21.99 14.66
N THR A 32 -0.52 21.20 14.50
CA THR A 32 -0.27 20.38 13.30
C THR A 32 -1.32 19.28 13.16
N ILE A 33 -1.65 18.57 14.24
CA ILE A 33 -2.73 17.57 14.28
C ILE A 33 -4.07 18.18 13.86
N ALA A 34 -4.44 19.34 14.42
CA ALA A 34 -5.69 20.03 14.08
C ALA A 34 -5.73 20.50 12.61
N ALA A 35 -4.58 20.93 12.06
CA ALA A 35 -4.47 21.30 10.66
C ALA A 35 -4.56 20.08 9.73
N LEU A 36 -3.96 18.94 10.10
CA LEU A 36 -4.09 17.69 9.37
C LEU A 36 -5.53 17.19 9.35
N ASN A 37 -6.22 17.20 10.50
CA ASN A 37 -7.62 16.78 10.58
C ASN A 37 -8.52 17.57 9.61
N ARG A 38 -8.35 18.91 9.56
CA ARG A 38 -9.07 19.77 8.60
C ARG A 38 -8.71 19.43 7.16
N ARG A 39 -7.41 19.29 6.85
CA ARG A 39 -6.94 18.97 5.50
C ARG A 39 -7.48 17.63 5.01
N ILE A 40 -7.55 16.61 5.87
CA ILE A 40 -8.13 15.30 5.53
C ILE A 40 -9.61 15.47 5.20
N ALA A 41 -10.37 16.17 6.05
CA ALA A 41 -11.81 16.40 5.83
C ALA A 41 -12.12 17.14 4.50
N ASP A 42 -11.25 18.09 4.11
CA ASP A 42 -11.37 18.82 2.84
C ASP A 42 -11.13 17.94 1.59
N LEU A 43 -10.48 16.79 1.76
CA LEU A 43 -10.14 15.86 0.68
C LEU A 43 -11.18 14.73 0.50
N GLN A 44 -12.25 14.70 1.30
CA GLN A 44 -13.36 13.78 1.10
C GLN A 44 -14.28 14.30 -0.03
N VAL A 45 -14.71 13.39 -0.90
CA VAL A 45 -15.68 13.70 -1.96
C VAL A 45 -17.06 13.96 -1.37
N LEU A 46 -17.62 15.13 -1.68
CA LEU A 46 -18.90 15.61 -1.14
C LEU A 46 -20.07 15.54 -2.11
N HIS A 47 -19.82 15.14 -3.36
CA HIS A 47 -20.85 14.95 -4.38
C HIS A 47 -20.36 13.93 -5.39
N ASN A 48 -21.29 13.20 -6.00
CA ASN A 48 -20.94 12.36 -7.14
C ASN A 48 -20.55 13.25 -8.33
N GLU A 49 -19.51 12.86 -9.05
CA GLU A 49 -19.12 13.43 -10.33
C GLU A 49 -19.09 12.29 -11.36
N ASP A 50 -19.54 12.56 -12.58
CA ASP A 50 -19.42 11.62 -13.69
C ASP A 50 -18.07 11.77 -14.41
N PHE A 51 -17.60 10.70 -15.03
CA PHE A 51 -16.45 10.76 -15.92
C PHE A 51 -16.79 11.57 -17.17
N VAL A 52 -15.99 12.60 -17.45
CA VAL A 52 -16.08 13.39 -18.68
C VAL A 52 -14.68 13.48 -19.29
N PRO A 53 -14.45 12.86 -20.48
CA PRO A 53 -13.14 12.84 -21.14
C PRO A 53 -12.46 14.22 -21.16
N GLY A 54 -11.22 14.28 -20.65
CA GLY A 54 -10.41 15.50 -20.64
C GLY A 54 -10.90 16.60 -19.68
N ARG A 55 -11.99 16.40 -18.93
CA ARG A 55 -12.57 17.42 -18.05
C ARG A 55 -12.66 16.99 -16.59
N SER A 56 -13.23 15.82 -16.30
CA SER A 56 -13.43 15.34 -14.93
C SER A 56 -13.33 13.83 -14.84
N TRP A 57 -12.93 13.37 -13.66
CA TRP A 57 -12.96 11.96 -13.30
C TRP A 57 -14.30 11.62 -12.64
N ALA A 58 -14.76 10.39 -12.79
CA ALA A 58 -15.85 9.91 -11.96
C ALA A 58 -15.39 9.88 -10.50
N ARG A 59 -16.19 10.47 -9.60
CA ARG A 59 -15.93 10.51 -8.16
C ARG A 59 -17.16 10.08 -7.40
N GLN A 60 -16.99 9.20 -6.44
CA GLN A 60 -18.07 8.72 -5.60
C GLN A 60 -18.13 9.47 -4.27
N LEU A 61 -19.33 9.96 -3.93
CA LEU A 61 -19.67 10.60 -2.65
C LEU A 61 -19.19 9.75 -1.47
N GLY A 62 -18.56 10.41 -0.49
CA GLY A 62 -18.12 9.82 0.77
C GLY A 62 -16.73 9.18 0.72
N LEU A 63 -16.21 8.85 -0.46
CA LEU A 63 -14.84 8.35 -0.60
C LEU A 63 -13.80 9.45 -0.42
N TYR A 64 -12.60 9.06 0.01
CA TYR A 64 -11.42 9.92 -0.01
C TYR A 64 -10.62 9.70 -1.30
N ALA A 65 -9.96 10.77 -1.75
CA ALA A 65 -9.18 10.74 -2.98
C ALA A 65 -8.08 9.66 -2.96
N SER A 66 -8.04 8.87 -4.03
CA SER A 66 -7.01 7.88 -4.33
C SER A 66 -6.73 7.93 -5.83
N GLU A 67 -5.50 7.64 -6.23
CA GLU A 67 -5.08 7.71 -7.62
C GLU A 67 -4.21 6.51 -8.00
N VAL A 68 -4.47 5.92 -9.16
CA VAL A 68 -3.56 5.00 -9.84
C VAL A 68 -2.45 5.81 -10.51
N ARG A 69 -1.21 5.42 -10.24
CA ARG A 69 0.00 6.00 -10.81
C ARG A 69 0.89 4.89 -11.34
N LEU A 70 1.82 5.23 -12.23
CA LEU A 70 2.82 4.30 -12.74
C LEU A 70 4.21 4.67 -12.18
N ASN A 71 4.99 3.66 -11.80
CA ASN A 71 6.34 3.86 -11.27
C ASN A 71 7.36 4.17 -12.39
N PHE A 72 7.25 5.32 -13.04
CA PHE A 72 8.26 5.78 -13.98
C PHE A 72 9.56 6.16 -13.26
N HIS A 73 10.70 5.84 -13.86
CA HIS A 73 12.02 6.26 -13.39
C HIS A 73 12.93 6.55 -14.59
N GLY A 74 14.10 7.15 -14.33
CA GLY A 74 15.09 7.46 -15.37
C GLY A 74 15.22 8.97 -15.65
N PRO A 75 15.28 9.40 -16.92
CA PRO A 75 15.63 10.77 -17.27
C PRO A 75 14.55 11.80 -16.84
N PRO A 76 14.87 13.11 -16.84
CA PRO A 76 13.98 14.15 -16.30
C PRO A 76 12.57 14.19 -16.90
N GLU A 77 12.39 13.86 -18.17
CA GLU A 77 11.10 13.78 -18.85
C GLU A 77 10.18 12.72 -18.24
N MET A 78 10.72 11.57 -17.82
CA MET A 78 9.95 10.52 -17.11
C MET A 78 9.41 10.99 -15.77
N SER A 79 10.07 11.98 -15.15
CA SER A 79 9.57 12.55 -13.91
C SER A 79 8.27 13.35 -14.08
N LEU A 80 7.98 13.85 -15.30
CA LEU A 80 6.71 14.52 -15.60
C LEU A 80 5.57 13.50 -15.63
N LEU A 81 5.81 12.32 -16.22
CA LEU A 81 4.82 11.24 -16.27
C LEU A 81 4.45 10.70 -14.89
N ARG A 82 5.37 10.73 -13.91
CA ARG A 82 5.05 10.34 -12.51
C ARG A 82 4.02 11.22 -11.83
N ASP A 83 3.93 12.50 -12.22
CA ASP A 83 2.99 13.42 -11.61
C ASP A 83 1.56 13.18 -12.14
N VAL A 84 1.41 12.48 -13.26
CA VAL A 84 0.14 12.01 -13.78
C VAL A 84 -0.42 10.90 -12.89
N GLY A 85 -1.63 11.11 -12.39
CA GLY A 85 -2.41 10.12 -11.64
C GLY A 85 -3.82 10.06 -12.21
N LEU A 86 -4.41 8.87 -12.17
CA LEU A 86 -5.79 8.62 -12.56
C LEU A 86 -6.62 8.40 -11.30
N TYR A 87 -7.63 9.24 -11.07
CA TYR A 87 -8.48 9.13 -9.89
C TYR A 87 -9.16 7.76 -9.82
N ASP A 88 -9.17 7.14 -8.65
CA ASP A 88 -9.67 5.78 -8.44
C ASP A 88 -10.68 5.72 -7.29
N ASN A 89 -11.88 5.23 -7.59
CA ASN A 89 -12.91 4.96 -6.59
C ASN A 89 -12.67 3.56 -5.99
N ASN A 90 -11.88 3.46 -4.93
CA ASN A 90 -11.65 2.21 -4.19
C ASN A 90 -12.04 2.34 -2.71
N ALA A 91 -12.45 1.23 -2.10
CA ALA A 91 -12.74 1.17 -0.67
C ALA A 91 -11.45 1.23 0.17
N PHE A 92 -10.37 0.60 -0.30
CA PHE A 92 -9.14 0.37 0.45
C PHE A 92 -8.55 1.65 1.08
N ALA A 93 -8.41 2.73 0.30
CA ALA A 93 -7.87 3.99 0.80
C ALA A 93 -8.78 4.60 1.87
N THR A 94 -10.08 4.64 1.60
CA THR A 94 -11.10 5.21 2.51
C THR A 94 -11.17 4.43 3.83
N LEU A 95 -11.13 3.10 3.76
CA LEU A 95 -11.07 2.20 4.93
C LEU A 95 -9.88 2.54 5.83
N TRP A 96 -8.68 2.67 5.25
CA TRP A 96 -7.50 3.03 6.04
C TRP A 96 -7.57 4.43 6.62
N ILE A 97 -7.99 5.43 5.84
CA ILE A 97 -8.10 6.82 6.30
C ILE A 97 -9.03 6.89 7.49
N VAL A 98 -10.24 6.34 7.38
CA VAL A 98 -11.23 6.34 8.47
C VAL A 98 -10.69 5.59 9.70
N THR A 99 -10.03 4.45 9.50
CA THR A 99 -9.41 3.71 10.60
C THR A 99 -8.34 4.55 11.31
N CYS A 100 -7.45 5.22 10.57
CA CYS A 100 -6.45 6.10 11.14
C CYS A 100 -7.07 7.28 11.89
N LEU A 101 -8.15 7.89 11.37
CA LEU A 101 -8.87 8.98 12.04
C LEU A 101 -9.44 8.52 13.39
N LEU A 102 -10.10 7.36 13.42
CA LEU A 102 -10.65 6.78 14.67
C LEU A 102 -9.53 6.40 15.65
N GLU A 103 -8.46 5.75 15.19
CA GLU A 103 -7.33 5.38 16.04
C GLU A 103 -6.58 6.60 16.59
N SER A 104 -6.47 7.68 15.81
CA SER A 104 -5.84 8.92 16.26
C SER A 104 -6.61 9.56 17.42
N HIS A 105 -7.94 9.41 17.39
CA HIS A 105 -8.83 9.86 18.46
C HIS A 105 -8.81 8.91 19.67
N THR A 106 -8.83 7.59 19.44
CA THR A 106 -8.88 6.58 20.52
C THR A 106 -7.56 6.44 21.27
N TYR A 107 -6.44 6.44 20.54
CA TYR A 107 -5.11 6.13 21.09
C TYR A 107 -4.17 7.33 21.14
N GLY A 108 -4.60 8.48 20.61
CA GLY A 108 -3.82 9.70 20.55
C GLY A 108 -4.59 10.91 21.09
N THR A 109 -4.09 12.11 20.79
CA THR A 109 -4.70 13.38 21.21
C THR A 109 -5.50 14.07 20.10
N ALA A 110 -5.78 13.38 18.99
CA ALA A 110 -6.50 13.97 17.87
C ALA A 110 -7.98 14.22 18.22
N PRO A 111 -8.59 15.28 17.65
CA PRO A 111 -10.02 15.51 17.80
C PRO A 111 -10.82 14.34 17.21
N ALA A 112 -12.03 14.15 17.74
CA ALA A 112 -12.99 13.22 17.18
C ALA A 112 -13.28 13.57 15.69
N PRO A 113 -13.40 12.58 14.80
CA PRO A 113 -13.84 12.80 13.43
C PRO A 113 -15.23 13.45 13.41
N ASP A 114 -15.50 14.29 12.39
CA ASP A 114 -16.83 14.83 12.19
C ASP A 114 -17.84 13.69 11.95
N PRO A 115 -18.92 13.56 12.76
CA PRO A 115 -19.84 12.43 12.66
C PRO A 115 -20.53 12.30 11.31
N ASN A 116 -20.84 13.41 10.63
CA ASN A 116 -21.51 13.38 9.32
C ASN A 116 -20.53 12.92 8.23
N ARG A 117 -19.28 13.37 8.29
CA ARG A 117 -18.22 12.95 7.37
C ARG A 117 -17.87 11.48 7.55
N LEU A 118 -17.81 11.02 8.80
CA LEU A 118 -17.62 9.62 9.13
C LEU A 118 -18.78 8.77 8.60
N GLN A 119 -20.03 9.21 8.80
CA GLN A 119 -21.20 8.54 8.26
C GLN A 119 -21.14 8.41 6.73
N LEU A 120 -20.84 9.50 6.03
CA LEU A 120 -20.68 9.49 4.56
C LEU A 120 -19.62 8.48 4.09
N ALA A 121 -18.50 8.39 4.80
CA ALA A 121 -17.45 7.44 4.47
C ALA A 121 -17.91 5.99 4.68
N VAL A 122 -18.57 5.68 5.80
CA VAL A 122 -19.09 4.34 6.09
C VAL A 122 -20.16 3.93 5.07
N ASP A 123 -21.08 4.83 4.73
CA ASP A 123 -22.11 4.57 3.72
C ASP A 123 -21.49 4.31 2.36
N ALA A 124 -20.45 5.06 1.99
CA ALA A 124 -19.72 4.83 0.75
C ALA A 124 -19.00 3.47 0.75
N ILE A 125 -18.30 3.11 1.84
CA ILE A 125 -17.66 1.80 2.01
C ILE A 125 -18.68 0.68 1.84
N ASN A 126 -19.87 0.78 2.44
CA ASN A 126 -20.91 -0.25 2.34
C ASN A 126 -21.38 -0.53 0.89
N THR A 127 -21.11 0.35 -0.07
CA THR A 127 -21.41 0.08 -1.49
C THR A 127 -20.46 -0.92 -2.16
N PHE A 128 -19.35 -1.27 -1.49
CA PHE A 128 -18.30 -2.18 -1.98
C PHE A 128 -18.46 -3.62 -1.47
N HIS A 129 -19.55 -3.93 -0.76
CA HIS A 129 -19.88 -5.32 -0.43
C HIS A 129 -20.08 -6.14 -1.70
N SER A 130 -19.57 -7.38 -1.70
CA SER A 130 -19.73 -8.28 -2.83
C SER A 130 -21.20 -8.62 -3.06
N LYS A 131 -21.71 -8.22 -4.21
CA LYS A 131 -23.08 -8.54 -4.67
C LYS A 131 -23.23 -9.99 -5.09
N ASN A 132 -22.12 -10.71 -5.27
CA ASN A 132 -22.13 -12.16 -5.50
C ASN A 132 -22.23 -12.96 -4.19
N LEU A 133 -21.98 -12.30 -3.04
CA LEU A 133 -21.99 -12.88 -1.70
C LEU A 133 -22.81 -11.98 -0.74
N PRO A 134 -24.12 -11.80 -0.98
CA PRO A 134 -24.93 -10.80 -0.27
C PRO A 134 -25.06 -11.10 1.23
N GLY A 135 -24.91 -10.08 2.07
CA GLY A 135 -24.99 -10.18 3.53
C GLY A 135 -23.69 -10.58 4.22
N GLU A 136 -22.67 -10.94 3.45
CA GLU A 136 -21.32 -11.23 3.95
C GLU A 136 -20.49 -9.95 4.10
N ALA A 137 -19.57 -9.97 5.06
CA ALA A 137 -18.56 -8.91 5.22
C ALA A 137 -17.46 -8.94 4.14
N ALA A 138 -17.66 -9.70 3.05
CA ALA A 138 -16.76 -9.76 1.91
C ALA A 138 -16.84 -8.47 1.10
N MET A 139 -15.69 -7.86 0.85
CA MET A 139 -15.54 -6.57 0.18
C MET A 139 -14.79 -6.74 -1.14
N ASP A 140 -15.21 -5.98 -2.15
CA ASP A 140 -14.45 -5.75 -3.37
C ASP A 140 -13.59 -4.49 -3.24
N PHE A 141 -12.49 -4.45 -3.99
CA PHE A 141 -11.62 -3.28 -4.04
C PHE A 141 -12.30 -2.12 -4.80
N TRP A 142 -13.03 -2.44 -5.88
CA TRP A 142 -13.79 -1.50 -6.72
C TRP A 142 -15.31 -1.73 -6.70
N PRO A 143 -16.12 -0.73 -7.12
CA PRO A 143 -17.54 -0.92 -7.32
C PRO A 143 -17.81 -2.02 -8.36
N GLN A 144 -18.86 -2.80 -8.11
CA GLN A 144 -19.26 -3.89 -8.99
C GLN A 144 -20.32 -3.49 -10.03
N VAL A 145 -20.07 -3.90 -11.28
CA VAL A 145 -20.98 -3.80 -12.43
C VAL A 145 -21.49 -5.18 -12.80
N TYR A 146 -22.78 -5.30 -13.13
CA TYR A 146 -23.37 -6.58 -13.51
C TYR A 146 -22.95 -6.96 -14.93
N ASN A 147 -22.27 -8.09 -15.08
CA ASN A 147 -21.92 -8.63 -16.38
C ASN A 147 -23.03 -9.55 -16.88
N LYS A 148 -23.83 -9.06 -17.85
CA LYS A 148 -24.95 -9.81 -18.43
C LYS A 148 -24.52 -11.10 -19.15
N THR A 149 -23.30 -11.16 -19.67
CA THR A 149 -22.80 -12.33 -20.41
C THR A 149 -22.45 -13.47 -19.47
N SER A 150 -21.79 -13.18 -18.34
CA SER A 150 -21.43 -14.19 -17.35
C SER A 150 -22.49 -14.40 -16.26
N GLY A 151 -23.46 -13.50 -16.14
CA GLY A 151 -24.52 -13.55 -15.13
C GLY A 151 -24.05 -13.20 -13.72
N VAL A 152 -22.84 -12.67 -13.56
CA VAL A 152 -22.23 -12.34 -12.26
C VAL A 152 -21.85 -10.87 -12.17
N TRP A 153 -21.76 -10.35 -10.95
CA TRP A 153 -21.20 -9.04 -10.68
C TRP A 153 -19.67 -9.08 -10.78
N VAL A 154 -19.07 -8.05 -11.38
CA VAL A 154 -17.62 -7.96 -11.55
C VAL A 154 -17.17 -6.57 -11.11
N GLN A 155 -16.15 -6.50 -10.26
CA GLN A 155 -15.57 -5.23 -9.84
C GLN A 155 -14.87 -4.52 -11.01
N SER A 156 -14.93 -3.20 -11.03
CA SER A 156 -14.57 -2.40 -12.19
C SER A 156 -13.90 -1.08 -11.80
N PRO A 157 -12.62 -0.84 -12.15
CA PRO A 157 -12.00 0.46 -12.00
C PRO A 157 -12.53 1.43 -13.06
N GLU A 158 -13.66 2.08 -12.80
CA GLU A 158 -14.42 2.85 -13.78
C GLU A 158 -13.55 3.82 -14.59
N ASN A 159 -12.85 4.75 -13.93
CA ASN A 159 -12.03 5.76 -14.62
C ASN A 159 -10.93 5.13 -15.48
N LEU A 160 -10.34 4.02 -15.02
CA LEU A 160 -9.26 3.34 -15.74
C LEU A 160 -9.78 2.67 -17.00
N LEU A 161 -10.90 1.96 -16.89
CA LEU A 161 -11.57 1.35 -18.04
C LEU A 161 -12.06 2.39 -19.04
N GLN A 162 -12.60 3.51 -18.55
CA GLN A 162 -13.04 4.62 -19.41
C GLN A 162 -11.85 5.19 -20.20
N VAL A 163 -10.69 5.39 -19.56
CA VAL A 163 -9.47 5.85 -20.26
C VAL A 163 -8.97 4.84 -21.29
N ILE A 164 -9.01 3.55 -20.97
CA ILE A 164 -8.64 2.47 -21.92
C ILE A 164 -9.54 2.47 -23.16
N GLN A 165 -10.80 2.88 -23.00
CA GLN A 165 -11.81 2.89 -24.06
C GLN A 165 -11.82 4.18 -24.90
N LEU A 166 -11.03 5.20 -24.54
CA LEU A 166 -10.96 6.45 -25.31
C LEU A 166 -10.38 6.18 -26.71
N SER A 167 -11.15 6.50 -27.74
CA SER A 167 -10.74 6.44 -29.13
C SER A 167 -9.92 7.68 -29.54
N GLU A 168 -9.38 7.66 -30.76
CA GLU A 168 -8.74 8.86 -31.36
C GLU A 168 -9.69 10.06 -31.47
N ASN A 169 -11.00 9.85 -31.46
CA ASN A 169 -11.99 10.93 -31.50
C ASN A 169 -12.28 11.52 -30.11
N ASP A 170 -12.00 10.76 -29.05
CA ASP A 170 -12.29 11.18 -27.66
C ASP A 170 -11.10 11.92 -27.03
N PHE A 171 -9.89 11.72 -27.57
CA PHE A 171 -8.67 12.34 -27.09
C PHE A 171 -7.71 12.66 -28.24
N PRO A 172 -7.06 13.85 -28.26
CA PRO A 172 -6.29 14.32 -29.41
C PRO A 172 -4.89 13.67 -29.51
N TRP A 173 -4.83 12.33 -29.55
CA TRP A 173 -3.60 11.54 -29.57
C TRP A 173 -2.66 11.92 -30.71
N ASN A 174 -3.19 12.16 -31.90
CA ASN A 174 -2.39 12.58 -33.07
C ASN A 174 -1.76 13.96 -32.88
N THR A 175 -2.46 14.89 -32.23
CA THR A 175 -1.92 16.21 -31.90
C THR A 175 -0.79 16.09 -30.87
N ILE A 176 -0.99 15.27 -29.83
CA ILE A 176 0.03 15.02 -28.80
C ILE A 176 1.27 14.39 -29.42
N LYS A 177 1.09 13.35 -30.24
CA LYS A 177 2.16 12.72 -31.01
C LYS A 177 2.94 13.76 -31.81
N THR A 178 2.25 14.57 -32.61
CA THR A 178 2.88 15.59 -33.46
C THR A 178 3.69 16.57 -32.62
N ILE A 179 3.11 17.11 -31.53
CA ILE A 179 3.80 18.04 -30.62
C ILE A 179 5.05 17.40 -30.00
N LEU A 180 4.93 16.17 -29.49
CA LEU A 180 6.06 15.49 -28.85
C LEU A 180 7.18 15.22 -29.85
N LEU A 181 6.85 14.75 -31.04
CA LEU A 181 7.84 14.48 -32.09
C LEU A 181 8.49 15.77 -32.61
N ASP A 182 7.72 16.85 -32.80
CA ASP A 182 8.23 18.17 -33.22
C ASP A 182 9.16 18.79 -32.17
N LEU A 183 8.92 18.52 -30.88
CA LEU A 183 9.80 18.92 -29.78
C LEU A 183 11.00 17.98 -29.59
N GLY A 184 11.15 16.95 -30.42
CA GLY A 184 12.24 15.96 -30.34
C GLY A 184 12.06 14.91 -29.25
N LEU A 185 10.90 14.84 -28.58
CA LEU A 185 10.59 13.94 -27.46
C LEU A 185 10.10 12.56 -27.95
N HIS A 186 10.90 11.92 -28.81
CA HIS A 186 10.56 10.63 -29.43
C HIS A 186 10.40 9.51 -28.40
N ASP A 187 11.32 9.45 -27.43
CA ASP A 187 11.31 8.43 -26.38
C ASP A 187 10.04 8.55 -25.52
N LEU A 188 9.66 9.78 -25.16
CA LEU A 188 8.43 10.04 -24.41
C LEU A 188 7.17 9.59 -25.18
N TRP A 189 7.14 9.77 -26.50
CA TRP A 189 6.03 9.24 -27.31
C TRP A 189 6.01 7.71 -27.32
N ASN A 190 7.17 7.06 -27.44
CA ASN A 190 7.25 5.60 -27.36
C ASN A 190 6.76 5.08 -26.01
N ASP A 191 7.11 5.76 -24.91
CA ASP A 191 6.62 5.43 -23.58
C ASP A 191 5.10 5.56 -23.48
N VAL A 192 4.51 6.61 -24.07
CA VAL A 192 3.03 6.76 -24.15
C VAL A 192 2.39 5.62 -24.93
N VAL A 193 2.98 5.17 -26.04
CA VAL A 193 2.48 4.02 -26.81
C VAL A 193 2.57 2.73 -25.99
N THR A 194 3.72 2.48 -25.35
CA THR A 194 3.89 1.33 -24.45
C THR A 194 2.88 1.34 -23.31
N MET A 195 2.58 2.52 -22.73
CA MET A 195 1.51 2.65 -21.74
C MET A 195 0.15 2.28 -22.30
N GLN A 196 -0.20 2.73 -23.50
CA GLN A 196 -1.48 2.40 -24.12
C GLN A 196 -1.63 0.89 -24.37
N GLU A 197 -0.57 0.23 -24.83
CA GLU A 197 -0.55 -1.23 -25.01
C GLU A 197 -0.68 -1.94 -23.67
N LEU A 198 0.12 -1.54 -22.67
CA LEU A 198 0.03 -2.08 -21.32
C LEU A 198 -1.38 -1.91 -20.74
N MET A 199 -1.97 -0.72 -20.85
CA MET A 199 -3.31 -0.46 -20.33
C MET A 199 -4.39 -1.35 -20.99
N LYS A 200 -4.26 -1.67 -22.29
CA LYS A 200 -5.16 -2.61 -22.98
C LYS A 200 -5.05 -4.02 -22.40
N ASP A 201 -3.83 -4.52 -22.21
CA ASP A 201 -3.58 -5.85 -21.67
C ASP A 201 -4.04 -5.96 -20.20
N VAL A 202 -3.88 -4.89 -19.43
CA VAL A 202 -4.23 -4.88 -17.99
C VAL A 202 -5.75 -4.82 -17.77
N SER A 203 -6.56 -4.43 -18.77
CA SER A 203 -8.03 -4.44 -18.66
C SER A 203 -8.60 -5.83 -18.30
N ASN A 204 -7.94 -6.91 -18.74
CA ASN A 204 -8.29 -8.28 -18.35
C ASN A 204 -7.77 -8.65 -16.96
N ALA A 205 -6.62 -8.10 -16.55
CA ALA A 205 -6.01 -8.36 -15.25
C ALA A 205 -6.76 -7.71 -14.07
N TYR A 206 -7.55 -6.66 -14.32
CA TYR A 206 -8.36 -5.98 -13.29
C TYR A 206 -9.69 -6.64 -12.97
N ARG A 207 -9.93 -7.85 -13.49
CA ARG A 207 -11.04 -8.71 -13.05
C ARG A 207 -10.62 -9.54 -11.84
N ILE A 208 -10.37 -8.87 -10.73
CA ILE A 208 -10.04 -9.53 -9.46
C ILE A 208 -11.33 -9.99 -8.74
N PRO A 209 -11.30 -11.06 -7.93
CA PRO A 209 -12.40 -11.41 -7.03
C PRO A 209 -12.39 -10.51 -5.78
N PRO A 210 -13.47 -10.50 -4.98
CA PRO A 210 -13.40 -9.99 -3.62
C PRO A 210 -12.23 -10.65 -2.89
N ASP A 211 -11.46 -9.87 -2.16
CA ASP A 211 -10.28 -10.37 -1.46
C ASP A 211 -10.38 -10.17 0.05
N PHE A 212 -9.40 -10.73 0.75
CA PHE A 212 -9.35 -10.67 2.21
C PHE A 212 -8.72 -9.39 2.74
N ASP A 213 -8.07 -8.58 1.89
CA ASP A 213 -7.41 -7.34 2.31
C ASP A 213 -8.50 -6.30 2.66
N ASP A 214 -9.37 -5.95 1.72
CA ASP A 214 -10.49 -5.02 1.96
C ASP A 214 -11.47 -5.57 3.02
N SER A 215 -11.78 -6.86 2.95
CA SER A 215 -12.69 -7.52 3.90
C SER A 215 -12.15 -7.45 5.33
N SER A 216 -10.85 -7.69 5.54
CA SER A 216 -10.26 -7.64 6.89
C SER A 216 -10.16 -6.20 7.41
N LEU A 217 -9.87 -5.23 6.55
CA LEU A 217 -9.87 -3.81 6.93
C LEU A 217 -11.26 -3.33 7.32
N ASN A 218 -12.29 -3.73 6.59
CA ASN A 218 -13.68 -3.42 6.94
C ASN A 218 -14.07 -4.00 8.31
N LEU A 219 -13.63 -5.22 8.64
CA LEU A 219 -13.82 -5.77 9.99
C LEU A 219 -13.04 -5.03 11.07
N GLY A 220 -11.82 -4.59 10.75
CA GLY A 220 -11.02 -3.74 11.63
C GLY A 220 -11.74 -2.43 11.95
N LEU A 221 -12.27 -1.76 10.93
CA LEU A 221 -13.10 -0.56 11.05
C LEU A 221 -14.33 -0.82 11.93
N GLY A 222 -15.08 -1.90 11.66
CA GLY A 222 -16.24 -2.27 12.46
C GLY A 222 -15.94 -2.48 13.95
N THR A 223 -14.77 -3.04 14.25
CA THR A 223 -14.31 -3.22 15.64
C THR A 223 -14.06 -1.87 16.33
N GLN A 224 -13.47 -0.91 15.62
CA GLN A 224 -13.26 0.45 16.14
C GLN A 224 -14.59 1.19 16.32
N LEU A 225 -15.50 1.10 15.34
CA LEU A 225 -16.84 1.68 15.44
C LEU A 225 -17.66 1.08 16.58
N LEU A 226 -17.55 -0.23 16.83
CA LEU A 226 -18.19 -0.88 17.96
C LEU A 226 -17.70 -0.33 19.30
N GLN A 227 -16.40 -0.08 19.44
CA GLN A 227 -15.81 0.52 20.64
C GLN A 227 -16.29 1.96 20.83
N LEU A 228 -16.53 2.69 19.75
CA LEU A 228 -16.94 4.09 19.73
C LEU A 228 -18.44 4.29 19.45
N LYS A 229 -19.27 3.25 19.60
CA LYS A 229 -20.67 3.27 19.20
C LYS A 229 -21.50 4.36 19.90
N ASP A 230 -21.12 4.75 21.11
CA ASP A 230 -21.83 5.79 21.86
C ASP A 230 -21.49 7.19 21.32
N SER A 231 -20.29 7.35 20.71
CA SER A 231 -19.87 8.60 20.06
C SER A 231 -20.32 8.67 18.59
N PHE A 232 -20.37 7.52 17.90
CA PHE A 232 -20.72 7.43 16.48
C PHE A 232 -21.81 6.37 16.22
N PRO A 233 -23.02 6.52 16.81
CA PRO A 233 -24.05 5.50 16.76
C PRO A 233 -24.56 5.21 15.35
N LEU A 234 -24.72 6.25 14.52
CA LEU A 234 -25.19 6.10 13.15
C LEU A 234 -24.17 5.34 12.28
N ALA A 235 -22.88 5.68 12.41
CA ALA A 235 -21.82 5.06 11.63
C ALA A 235 -21.69 3.57 12.00
N TYR A 236 -21.71 3.27 13.30
CA TYR A 236 -21.73 1.89 13.78
C TYR A 236 -22.97 1.13 13.30
N GLN A 237 -24.16 1.73 13.39
CA GLN A 237 -25.41 1.09 12.95
C GLN A 237 -25.39 0.79 11.45
N SER A 238 -24.95 1.74 10.61
CA SER A 238 -24.81 1.55 9.16
C SER A 238 -23.83 0.43 8.84
N TRP A 239 -22.67 0.41 9.50
CA TRP A 239 -21.72 -0.69 9.34
C TRP A 239 -22.32 -2.03 9.76
N ALA A 240 -22.93 -2.11 10.95
CA ALA A 240 -23.47 -3.35 11.50
C ALA A 240 -24.61 -3.92 10.65
N SER A 241 -25.46 -3.08 10.05
CA SER A 241 -26.55 -3.54 9.18
C SER A 241 -26.08 -4.10 7.84
N ASN A 242 -24.86 -3.79 7.41
CA ASN A 242 -24.28 -4.28 6.16
C ASN A 242 -23.31 -5.46 6.38
N ASN A 243 -22.95 -5.76 7.63
CA ASN A 243 -21.96 -6.78 8.00
C ASN A 243 -22.59 -7.90 8.84
N THR A 244 -23.68 -8.49 8.34
CA THR A 244 -24.54 -9.39 9.12
C THR A 244 -24.02 -10.83 9.23
N ASP A 245 -23.23 -11.32 8.26
CA ASP A 245 -22.71 -12.69 8.24
C ASP A 245 -21.17 -12.75 8.30
N LEU A 246 -20.65 -12.57 9.51
CA LEU A 246 -19.21 -12.72 9.77
C LEU A 246 -18.74 -14.18 9.71
N GLN A 247 -19.66 -15.14 9.89
CA GLN A 247 -19.33 -16.56 9.90
C GLN A 247 -19.01 -17.07 8.49
N SER A 248 -19.75 -16.60 7.48
CA SER A 248 -19.47 -16.93 6.08
C SER A 248 -18.08 -16.43 5.66
N LEU A 249 -17.71 -15.19 6.02
CA LEU A 249 -16.37 -14.66 5.74
C LEU A 249 -15.26 -15.52 6.37
N GLN A 250 -15.45 -16.00 7.61
CA GLN A 250 -14.51 -16.93 8.25
C GLN A 250 -14.44 -18.29 7.53
N ASN A 251 -15.57 -18.79 7.01
CA ASN A 251 -15.62 -20.04 6.27
C ASN A 251 -14.90 -19.89 4.92
N HIS A 252 -15.11 -18.79 4.21
CA HIS A 252 -14.37 -18.48 2.98
C HIS A 252 -12.87 -18.42 3.21
N LEU A 253 -12.45 -17.74 4.28
CA LEU A 253 -11.05 -17.68 4.67
C LEU A 253 -10.45 -19.07 4.92
N LYS A 254 -11.17 -19.97 5.59
CA LYS A 254 -10.73 -21.36 5.77
C LYS A 254 -10.70 -22.12 4.44
N SER A 255 -11.68 -21.94 3.57
CA SER A 255 -11.76 -22.64 2.29
C SER A 255 -10.59 -22.31 1.38
N TYR A 256 -10.23 -21.02 1.29
CA TYR A 256 -9.18 -20.51 0.41
C TYR A 256 -7.79 -20.44 1.05
N ALA A 257 -7.63 -20.83 2.32
CA ALA A 257 -6.31 -20.92 2.94
C ALA A 257 -5.46 -22.00 2.26
N TYR A 258 -4.24 -21.62 1.88
CA TYR A 258 -3.27 -22.51 1.27
C TYR A 258 -2.78 -23.56 2.28
N ARG A 259 -2.88 -24.83 1.91
CA ARG A 259 -2.53 -26.02 2.69
C ARG A 259 -1.62 -26.92 1.86
N PRO A 260 -0.28 -26.75 1.92
CA PRO A 260 0.66 -27.45 1.05
C PRO A 260 0.62 -28.98 1.18
N LEU A 261 0.21 -29.50 2.35
CA LEU A 261 0.12 -30.94 2.60
C LEU A 261 -1.29 -31.51 2.39
N SER A 262 -2.24 -30.69 1.92
CA SER A 262 -3.59 -31.14 1.59
C SER A 262 -3.58 -32.05 0.36
N LYS A 263 -4.53 -32.99 0.31
CA LYS A 263 -4.79 -33.83 -0.88
C LYS A 263 -5.70 -33.13 -1.91
N ASP A 264 -6.36 -32.05 -1.51
CA ASP A 264 -7.17 -31.24 -2.40
C ASP A 264 -6.30 -30.26 -3.18
N ASN A 265 -6.30 -30.42 -4.52
CA ASN A 265 -5.52 -29.60 -5.44
C ASN A 265 -5.89 -28.11 -5.36
N ASN A 266 -7.15 -27.78 -5.06
CA ASN A 266 -7.59 -26.39 -4.94
C ASN A 266 -7.04 -25.72 -3.68
N ALA A 267 -6.70 -26.51 -2.67
CA ALA A 267 -6.16 -26.03 -1.40
C ALA A 267 -4.63 -26.09 -1.33
N ASN A 268 -3.98 -26.97 -2.09
CA ASN A 268 -2.53 -27.18 -2.04
C ASN A 268 -1.77 -26.56 -3.22
N THR A 269 -2.45 -25.79 -4.08
CA THR A 269 -1.86 -25.09 -5.22
C THR A 269 -1.68 -23.62 -4.92
N ILE A 270 -0.50 -23.07 -5.24
CA ILE A 270 -0.18 -21.65 -5.04
C ILE A 270 0.54 -21.07 -6.26
N ASP A 271 0.51 -19.74 -6.36
CA ASP A 271 1.29 -18.95 -7.29
C ASP A 271 2.79 -19.39 -7.30
N PRO A 272 3.37 -19.73 -8.48
CA PRO A 272 4.74 -20.27 -8.56
C PRO A 272 5.82 -19.34 -8.00
N ARG A 273 5.63 -18.04 -8.16
CA ARG A 273 6.51 -16.99 -7.62
C ARG A 273 6.42 -16.90 -6.10
N THR A 274 5.22 -17.05 -5.54
CA THR A 274 5.00 -17.11 -4.10
C THR A 274 5.66 -18.35 -3.52
N TYR A 275 5.48 -19.52 -4.17
CA TYR A 275 6.20 -20.75 -3.81
C TYR A 275 7.71 -20.55 -3.82
N TYR A 276 8.27 -19.91 -4.85
CA TYR A 276 9.70 -19.70 -5.00
C TYR A 276 10.34 -19.07 -3.77
N TYR A 277 9.81 -17.94 -3.28
CA TYR A 277 10.41 -17.27 -2.13
C TYR A 277 10.13 -18.04 -0.83
N MET A 278 8.94 -18.63 -0.68
CA MET A 278 8.53 -19.26 0.59
C MET A 278 8.93 -20.73 0.72
N ARG A 279 9.50 -21.33 -0.34
CA ARG A 279 9.85 -22.76 -0.39
C ARG A 279 10.60 -23.24 0.86
N PRO A 280 11.65 -22.57 1.37
CA PRO A 280 12.35 -23.06 2.56
C PRO A 280 11.46 -23.16 3.81
N PHE A 281 10.46 -22.28 3.94
CA PHE A 281 9.46 -22.36 5.00
C PHE A 281 8.54 -23.58 4.83
N LEU A 282 8.05 -23.83 3.60
CA LEU A 282 7.19 -24.97 3.28
C LEU A 282 7.93 -26.32 3.43
N GLU A 283 9.19 -26.38 3.00
CA GLU A 283 10.04 -27.57 3.14
C GLU A 283 10.25 -27.96 4.61
N LYS A 284 10.43 -26.96 5.48
CA LYS A 284 10.54 -27.21 6.92
C LYS A 284 9.25 -27.86 7.45
N ALA A 285 8.10 -27.27 7.14
CA ALA A 285 6.80 -27.81 7.55
C ALA A 285 6.56 -29.22 7.00
N ALA A 286 6.91 -29.48 5.74
CA ALA A 286 6.79 -30.80 5.14
C ALA A 286 7.69 -31.85 5.84
N LYS A 287 8.93 -31.49 6.17
CA LYS A 287 9.88 -32.38 6.87
C LYS A 287 9.43 -32.74 8.28
N THR A 288 8.77 -31.82 8.98
CA THR A 288 8.25 -32.05 10.34
C THR A 288 6.84 -32.65 10.35
N GLY A 289 6.15 -32.69 9.21
CA GLY A 289 4.76 -33.10 9.11
C GLY A 289 3.76 -32.06 9.62
N ASP A 290 4.19 -30.81 9.79
CA ASP A 290 3.38 -29.71 10.31
C ASP A 290 2.29 -29.33 9.30
N GLN A 291 1.02 -29.56 9.68
CA GLN A 291 -0.14 -29.20 8.87
C GLN A 291 -0.40 -27.70 8.94
N ILE A 292 0.32 -26.93 8.12
CA ILE A 292 0.13 -25.49 8.03
C ILE A 292 -1.05 -25.11 7.12
N ALA A 293 -1.71 -24.02 7.49
CA ALA A 293 -2.74 -23.34 6.71
C ALA A 293 -2.38 -21.86 6.67
N LEU A 294 -2.14 -21.34 5.46
CA LEU A 294 -1.68 -19.98 5.23
C LEU A 294 -2.79 -19.17 4.55
N VAL A 295 -3.20 -18.10 5.21
CA VAL A 295 -4.06 -17.09 4.60
C VAL A 295 -3.14 -16.04 4.00
N THR A 296 -3.34 -15.72 2.73
CA THR A 296 -2.41 -14.92 1.91
C THR A 296 -2.51 -13.40 2.15
N THR A 297 -3.17 -12.95 3.21
CA THR A 297 -3.44 -11.53 3.53
C THR A 297 -3.26 -11.22 5.02
N TRP A 298 -3.42 -9.93 5.42
CA TRP A 298 -3.09 -9.31 6.72
C TRP A 298 -3.70 -9.92 8.00
N ARG A 299 -4.35 -11.07 7.92
CA ARG A 299 -4.74 -11.80 9.12
C ARG A 299 -3.56 -12.53 9.73
N ILE A 300 -3.21 -12.07 10.91
CA ILE A 300 -2.18 -12.67 11.74
C ILE A 300 -2.76 -13.89 12.47
N TYR A 301 -2.85 -15.00 11.73
CA TYR A 301 -2.99 -16.34 12.31
C TYR A 301 -1.60 -16.89 12.62
N LEU A 302 -1.52 -17.87 13.52
CA LEU A 302 -0.24 -18.45 13.96
C LEU A 302 0.69 -18.82 12.79
N ASN A 303 0.19 -19.55 11.79
CA ASN A 303 0.99 -19.97 10.64
C ASN A 303 1.43 -18.80 9.74
N THR A 304 0.52 -17.87 9.42
CA THR A 304 0.85 -16.66 8.64
C THR A 304 1.86 -15.79 9.41
N THR A 305 1.74 -15.70 10.73
CA THR A 305 2.67 -14.99 11.62
C THR A 305 4.04 -15.64 11.62
N ALA A 306 4.08 -16.98 11.71
CA ALA A 306 5.32 -17.74 11.63
C ALA A 306 6.02 -17.54 10.27
N MET A 307 5.25 -17.47 9.18
CA MET A 307 5.78 -17.16 7.85
C MET A 307 6.33 -15.73 7.77
N ILE A 308 5.62 -14.73 8.32
CA ILE A 308 6.09 -13.33 8.39
C ILE A 308 7.38 -13.25 9.21
N ALA A 309 7.40 -13.88 10.39
CA ALA A 309 8.56 -13.95 11.26
C ALA A 309 9.75 -14.60 10.54
N TRP A 310 9.52 -15.70 9.84
CA TRP A 310 10.52 -16.35 9.00
C TRP A 310 11.03 -15.41 7.91
N ALA A 311 10.17 -14.77 7.12
CA ALA A 311 10.57 -13.91 6.00
C ALA A 311 11.42 -12.70 6.44
N VAL A 312 11.16 -12.17 7.64
CA VAL A 312 11.98 -11.12 8.27
C VAL A 312 13.33 -11.68 8.73
N THR A 313 13.33 -12.81 9.44
CA THR A 313 14.54 -13.39 10.03
C THR A 313 15.48 -14.04 9.02
N SER A 314 14.96 -14.54 7.90
CA SER A 314 15.75 -15.06 6.77
C SER A 314 16.21 -13.98 5.80
N GLU A 315 15.84 -12.71 6.05
CA GLU A 315 16.05 -11.56 5.16
C GLU A 315 15.40 -11.68 3.77
N THR A 316 14.54 -12.67 3.54
CA THR A 316 13.87 -12.89 2.25
C THR A 316 13.03 -11.67 1.86
N ILE A 317 12.36 -11.04 2.82
CA ILE A 317 11.57 -9.82 2.57
C ILE A 317 12.43 -8.62 2.14
N PHE A 318 13.71 -8.58 2.55
CA PHE A 318 14.63 -7.50 2.20
C PHE A 318 15.38 -7.75 0.90
N THR A 319 15.56 -9.00 0.51
CA THR A 319 16.33 -9.40 -0.68
C THR A 319 15.45 -9.64 -1.91
N ARG A 320 14.21 -10.12 -1.72
CA ARG A 320 13.19 -10.30 -2.76
C ARG A 320 11.88 -9.57 -2.42
N PRO A 321 11.93 -8.26 -2.13
CA PRO A 321 10.73 -7.49 -1.82
C PRO A 321 9.72 -7.46 -2.98
N ASP A 322 10.18 -7.64 -4.22
CA ASP A 322 9.35 -7.78 -5.41
C ASP A 322 8.42 -9.00 -5.38
N LEU A 323 8.82 -10.07 -4.67
CA LEU A 323 8.04 -11.30 -4.54
C LEU A 323 7.24 -11.32 -3.25
N VAL A 324 7.92 -11.07 -2.13
CA VAL A 324 7.31 -11.15 -0.79
C VAL A 324 6.23 -10.08 -0.64
N MET A 325 6.47 -8.89 -1.19
CA MET A 325 5.54 -7.77 -1.09
C MET A 325 4.77 -7.54 -2.39
N THR A 326 4.08 -8.59 -2.82
CA THR A 326 3.36 -8.64 -4.09
C THR A 326 2.47 -7.40 -4.31
N TYR A 327 1.66 -7.01 -3.32
CA TYR A 327 0.77 -5.85 -3.42
C TYR A 327 1.27 -4.60 -2.69
N TYR A 328 2.29 -4.72 -1.83
CA TYR A 328 2.64 -3.69 -0.85
C TYR A 328 4.10 -3.30 -0.97
N PRO A 329 4.48 -2.59 -2.03
CA PRO A 329 5.87 -2.48 -2.45
C PRO A 329 6.71 -1.71 -1.43
N SER A 330 6.08 -0.92 -0.55
CA SER A 330 6.71 -0.29 0.59
C SER A 330 6.87 -1.28 1.73
N LEU A 331 8.14 -1.57 2.05
CA LEU A 331 8.52 -2.36 3.21
C LEU A 331 7.92 -1.78 4.50
N TYR A 332 7.88 -0.47 4.61
CA TYR A 332 7.42 0.19 5.81
C TYR A 332 5.91 0.08 6.00
N ASN A 333 5.12 0.04 4.92
CA ASN A 333 3.69 -0.24 5.00
C ASN A 333 3.45 -1.65 5.52
N PHE A 334 4.17 -2.65 4.98
CA PHE A 334 4.10 -4.03 5.47
C PHE A 334 4.43 -4.15 6.96
N LEU A 335 5.54 -3.52 7.38
CA LEU A 335 5.97 -3.53 8.78
C LEU A 335 4.97 -2.79 9.67
N TRP A 336 4.42 -1.68 9.21
CA TRP A 336 3.43 -0.91 9.94
C TRP A 336 2.16 -1.72 10.19
N TYR A 337 1.55 -2.30 9.15
CA TYR A 337 0.34 -3.12 9.29
C TYR A 337 0.55 -4.28 10.28
N SER A 338 1.69 -4.97 10.18
CA SER A 338 2.04 -6.07 11.08
C SER A 338 2.25 -5.61 12.53
N SER A 339 2.90 -4.45 12.73
CA SER A 339 3.15 -3.88 14.06
C SER A 339 1.87 -3.39 14.75
N ARG A 340 0.84 -2.99 13.99
CA ARG A 340 -0.47 -2.60 14.55
C ARG A 340 -1.17 -3.78 15.21
N THR A 341 -1.06 -4.98 14.65
CA THR A 341 -1.57 -6.16 15.33
C THR A 341 -0.82 -6.42 16.63
N LEU A 342 0.51 -6.30 16.62
CA LEU A 342 1.31 -6.43 17.84
C LEU A 342 0.89 -5.42 18.91
N PHE A 343 0.66 -4.17 18.52
CA PHE A 343 0.15 -3.12 19.41
C PHE A 343 -1.19 -3.49 20.05
N LEU A 344 -2.15 -3.94 19.26
CA LEU A 344 -3.48 -4.30 19.75
C LEU A 344 -3.39 -5.47 20.73
N LEU A 345 -2.57 -6.48 20.44
CA LEU A 345 -2.31 -7.61 21.33
C LEU A 345 -1.67 -7.15 22.65
N GLN A 346 -0.63 -6.31 22.58
CA GLN A 346 0.04 -5.77 23.77
C GLN A 346 -0.85 -4.83 24.59
N SER A 347 -1.70 -4.06 23.93
CA SER A 347 -2.64 -3.13 24.59
C SER A 347 -3.81 -3.86 25.26
N ASN A 348 -4.05 -5.12 24.89
CA ASN A 348 -5.04 -5.99 25.50
C ASN A 348 -4.40 -7.13 26.30
N GLN A 349 -3.17 -6.95 26.81
CA GLN A 349 -2.42 -7.98 27.54
C GLN A 349 -3.25 -8.62 28.66
N ASP A 350 -3.98 -7.79 29.42
CA ASP A 350 -4.77 -8.22 30.58
C ASP A 350 -5.98 -9.09 30.18
N LYS A 351 -6.35 -9.12 28.90
CA LYS A 351 -7.39 -9.99 28.35
C LYS A 351 -6.82 -11.22 27.66
N LEU A 352 -5.52 -11.27 27.37
CA LEU A 352 -4.91 -12.37 26.61
C LEU A 352 -5.02 -13.73 27.32
N GLN A 353 -5.21 -13.75 28.63
CA GLN A 353 -5.47 -14.99 29.37
C GLN A 353 -6.75 -15.70 28.92
N ASP A 354 -7.73 -14.94 28.42
CA ASP A 354 -9.04 -15.45 27.98
C ASP A 354 -9.02 -15.91 26.51
N TYR A 355 -7.91 -15.66 25.80
CA TYR A 355 -7.73 -16.09 24.41
C TYR A 355 -7.02 -17.45 24.32
N PRO A 356 -7.26 -18.20 23.22
CA PRO A 356 -6.52 -19.43 22.94
C PRO A 356 -5.00 -19.20 22.90
N ASP A 357 -4.22 -20.22 23.27
CA ASP A 357 -2.76 -20.11 23.36
C ASP A 357 -2.10 -19.69 22.04
N CYS A 358 -2.68 -20.03 20.89
CA CYS A 358 -2.18 -19.59 19.59
C CYS A 358 -2.13 -18.06 19.43
N VAL A 359 -3.00 -17.30 20.13
CA VAL A 359 -2.97 -15.83 20.14
C VAL A 359 -1.78 -15.31 20.95
N LYS A 360 -1.43 -16.00 22.04
CA LYS A 360 -0.25 -15.69 22.87
C LYS A 360 1.03 -16.00 22.10
N ASP A 361 1.05 -17.12 21.38
CA ASP A 361 2.15 -17.49 20.49
C ASP A 361 2.36 -16.43 19.40
N VAL A 362 1.28 -16.01 18.73
CA VAL A 362 1.32 -14.91 17.75
C VAL A 362 1.94 -13.65 18.35
N GLN A 363 1.49 -13.25 19.55
CA GLN A 363 2.05 -12.08 20.23
C GLN A 363 3.54 -12.24 20.49
N GLN A 364 3.97 -13.40 21.00
CA GLN A 364 5.37 -13.68 21.32
C GLN A 364 6.26 -13.68 20.07
N LEU A 365 5.80 -14.32 18.99
CA LEU A 365 6.49 -14.34 17.70
C LEU A 365 6.69 -12.92 17.18
N LEU A 366 5.60 -12.14 17.07
CA LEU A 366 5.68 -10.75 16.61
C LEU A 366 6.55 -9.89 17.52
N THR A 367 6.42 -10.03 18.84
CA THR A 367 7.26 -9.29 19.80
C THR A 367 8.73 -9.54 19.54
N THR A 368 9.12 -10.80 19.38
CA THR A 368 10.51 -11.20 19.14
C THR A 368 10.99 -10.68 17.79
N THR A 369 10.26 -10.95 16.72
CA THR A 369 10.62 -10.52 15.37
C THR A 369 10.75 -9.01 15.27
N PHE A 370 9.78 -8.26 15.79
CA PHE A 370 9.76 -6.81 15.62
C PHE A 370 10.77 -6.09 16.52
N ARG A 371 10.92 -6.51 17.78
CA ARG A 371 11.87 -5.87 18.69
C ARG A 371 13.32 -6.15 18.34
N TYR A 372 13.65 -7.35 17.87
CA TYR A 372 15.05 -7.70 17.62
C TYR A 372 15.48 -7.52 16.16
N HIS A 373 14.65 -7.93 15.19
CA HIS A 373 15.04 -7.90 13.78
C HIS A 373 14.56 -6.64 13.07
N VAL A 374 13.28 -6.30 13.20
CA VAL A 374 12.71 -5.11 12.52
C VAL A 374 13.31 -3.83 13.10
N THR A 375 13.37 -3.69 14.43
CA THR A 375 13.94 -2.51 15.08
C THR A 375 15.38 -2.26 14.63
N HIS A 376 16.23 -3.29 14.60
CA HIS A 376 17.60 -3.16 14.11
C HIS A 376 17.66 -2.71 12.64
N ARG A 377 16.78 -3.25 11.79
CA ARG A 377 16.68 -2.83 10.39
C ARG A 377 16.22 -1.38 10.23
N LEU A 378 15.26 -0.94 11.03
CA LEU A 378 14.81 0.46 11.05
C LEU A 378 15.94 1.39 11.51
N MET A 379 16.60 1.08 12.63
CA MET A 379 17.74 1.85 13.13
C MET A 379 18.86 2.01 12.09
N SER A 380 19.16 0.96 11.34
CA SER A 380 20.22 0.96 10.30
C SER A 380 19.80 1.61 8.97
N SER A 381 18.50 1.79 8.71
CA SER A 381 17.99 2.45 7.51
C SER A 381 17.63 3.93 7.72
N ALA A 382 17.58 4.39 8.97
CA ALA A 382 17.37 5.77 9.31
C ALA A 382 18.43 6.67 8.66
N GLN A 383 17.98 7.75 8.02
CA GLN A 383 18.81 8.80 7.50
C GLN A 383 18.66 10.05 8.37
N THR A 384 19.70 10.87 8.41
CA THR A 384 19.69 12.11 9.17
C THR A 384 19.89 13.28 8.22
N ASP A 385 19.04 14.29 8.35
CA ASP A 385 19.16 15.51 7.55
C ASP A 385 20.18 16.50 8.15
N LYS A 386 20.30 17.70 7.55
CA LYS A 386 21.25 18.72 8.02
C LYS A 386 20.91 19.28 9.40
N GLU A 387 19.66 19.18 9.82
CA GLU A 387 19.16 19.68 11.09
C GLU A 387 19.16 18.61 12.18
N LYS A 388 19.75 17.44 11.90
CA LYS A 388 19.78 16.26 12.77
C LYS A 388 18.40 15.63 12.99
N GLU A 389 17.46 15.92 12.11
CA GLU A 389 16.16 15.26 12.09
C GLU A 389 16.30 13.92 11.34
N SER A 390 15.59 12.90 11.79
CA SER A 390 15.68 11.56 11.23
C SER A 390 14.53 11.31 10.26
N PHE A 391 14.83 10.69 9.13
CA PHE A 391 13.83 10.31 8.14
C PHE A 391 14.17 8.96 7.49
N PHE A 392 13.16 8.33 6.90
CA PHE A 392 13.33 7.09 6.14
C PHE A 392 13.01 7.32 4.67
N ASP A 393 13.67 6.55 3.81
CA ASP A 393 13.44 6.57 2.37
C ASP A 393 13.23 5.14 1.86
N ASP A 394 12.62 5.05 0.69
CA ASP A 394 12.21 3.81 0.05
C ASP A 394 12.28 3.95 -1.48
N PHE A 395 11.53 3.16 -2.23
CA PHE A 395 11.77 2.96 -3.65
C PHE A 395 11.22 3.99 -4.66
N LEU A 396 10.23 4.87 -4.36
CA LEU A 396 9.72 5.81 -5.39
C LEU A 396 10.78 6.87 -5.70
N GLY A 397 11.06 7.05 -6.98
CA GLY A 397 12.00 8.07 -7.44
C GLY A 397 13.46 7.67 -7.30
N ASP A 398 13.73 6.46 -6.83
CA ASP A 398 15.04 5.83 -6.97
C ASP A 398 15.32 5.53 -8.45
N GLY A 399 16.57 5.69 -8.90
CA GLY A 399 16.92 5.49 -10.32
C GLY A 399 16.71 6.72 -11.23
N ASP A 400 16.31 7.86 -10.67
CA ASP A 400 16.26 9.13 -11.40
C ASP A 400 17.63 9.62 -11.87
N LYS A 401 17.66 10.16 -13.08
CA LYS A 401 18.82 10.83 -13.67
C LYS A 401 18.58 12.35 -13.76
N ASP A 402 19.65 13.12 -13.66
CA ASP A 402 19.63 14.55 -13.99
C ASP A 402 19.66 14.78 -15.50
N ILE A 403 19.64 16.04 -15.93
CA ILE A 403 19.72 16.41 -17.36
C ILE A 403 21.04 15.97 -18.02
N LEU A 404 22.05 15.59 -17.22
CA LEU A 404 23.34 15.07 -17.70
C LEU A 404 23.39 13.54 -17.66
N GLY A 405 22.26 12.87 -17.39
CA GLY A 405 22.17 11.42 -17.30
C GLY A 405 22.81 10.84 -16.03
N LYS A 406 23.27 11.67 -15.09
CA LYS A 406 23.89 11.19 -13.85
C LYS A 406 22.81 10.79 -12.86
N PRO A 407 23.00 9.68 -12.12
CA PRO A 407 22.12 9.35 -11.00
C PRO A 407 21.99 10.55 -10.08
N LYS A 408 20.78 10.96 -9.76
CA LYS A 408 20.56 12.03 -8.78
C LYS A 408 20.95 11.49 -7.39
N VAL A 409 22.19 11.75 -6.99
CA VAL A 409 22.71 11.31 -5.68
C VAL A 409 22.00 12.06 -4.56
N ARG A 410 21.34 11.31 -3.67
CA ARG A 410 20.51 11.70 -2.51
C ARG A 410 21.11 12.67 -1.48
N ARG A 411 22.36 13.15 -1.61
CA ARG A 411 23.13 13.73 -0.49
C ARG A 411 23.18 15.25 -0.37
N SER A 412 22.45 16.02 -1.19
CA SER A 412 22.44 17.48 -1.00
C SER A 412 21.04 18.07 -1.02
N LEU A 413 20.68 18.73 0.08
CA LEU A 413 19.73 19.85 0.09
C LEU A 413 20.26 20.96 -0.82
N CYS A 414 20.28 20.73 -2.14
CA CYS A 414 20.50 21.78 -3.11
C CYS A 414 19.16 22.52 -3.28
N HIS A 415 19.19 23.84 -3.16
CA HIS A 415 18.01 24.71 -3.18
C HIS A 415 17.21 24.66 -4.50
N THR A 416 17.78 24.09 -5.57
CA THR A 416 17.08 23.80 -6.83
C THR A 416 16.42 22.41 -6.88
N CYS A 417 16.66 21.54 -5.89
CA CYS A 417 16.07 20.19 -5.75
C CYS A 417 14.73 20.20 -5.00
N ARG A 418 13.85 21.15 -5.29
CA ARG A 418 12.54 21.31 -4.62
C ARG A 418 11.49 20.21 -4.88
N THR A 419 11.76 19.16 -5.67
CA THR A 419 10.63 18.41 -6.29
C THR A 419 10.58 16.88 -6.25
N ARG A 420 11.64 16.11 -5.91
CA ARG A 420 11.68 14.72 -6.46
C ARG A 420 11.98 13.54 -5.51
N GLY A 421 12.89 13.64 -4.54
CA GLY A 421 13.25 12.51 -3.66
C GLY A 421 12.57 12.45 -2.29
N LEU A 422 11.75 13.45 -1.95
CA LEU A 422 11.23 13.63 -0.58
C LEU A 422 9.74 13.29 -0.45
N ARG A 423 9.20 12.57 -1.44
CA ARG A 423 7.75 12.40 -1.66
C ARG A 423 7.09 11.42 -0.66
N ARG A 424 7.86 10.56 0.00
CA ARG A 424 7.35 9.50 0.90
C ARG A 424 7.85 9.55 2.34
N GLN A 425 8.83 10.41 2.64
CA GLN A 425 9.44 10.46 3.96
C GLN A 425 8.37 10.71 5.03
N ILE A 426 7.29 11.42 4.69
CA ILE A 426 6.09 11.58 5.54
C ILE A 426 5.41 10.22 5.80
N GLU A 427 4.91 9.52 4.79
CA GLU A 427 4.24 8.23 4.98
C GLU A 427 5.14 7.22 5.70
N ILE A 428 6.42 7.15 5.32
CA ILE A 428 7.34 6.17 5.89
C ILE A 428 7.67 6.50 7.34
N ASN A 429 7.98 7.76 7.64
CA ASN A 429 8.17 8.18 9.03
C ASN A 429 6.91 7.90 9.83
N SER A 430 5.73 8.19 9.30
CA SER A 430 4.46 7.86 9.92
C SER A 430 4.30 6.36 10.14
N ALA A 431 4.57 5.52 9.14
CA ALA A 431 4.47 4.07 9.21
C ALA A 431 5.45 3.47 10.24
N VAL A 432 6.68 4.02 10.32
CA VAL A 432 7.69 3.62 11.30
C VAL A 432 7.35 4.10 12.72
N LEU A 433 6.81 5.31 12.86
CA LEU A 433 6.43 5.88 14.16
C LEU A 433 5.14 5.27 14.70
N ASN A 434 4.16 5.04 13.83
CA ASN A 434 2.99 4.20 14.11
C ASN A 434 3.35 2.71 14.19
N GLY A 435 4.61 2.39 13.88
CA GLY A 435 5.27 1.13 14.15
C GLY A 435 5.31 0.93 15.65
N ASN A 436 4.17 0.55 16.22
CA ASN A 436 3.89 0.42 17.64
C ASN A 436 4.67 -0.74 18.31
N ILE A 437 5.85 -1.06 17.78
CA ILE A 437 6.84 -1.98 18.31
C ILE A 437 7.26 -1.57 19.73
N TRP A 438 7.29 -0.25 19.97
CA TRP A 438 7.84 0.37 21.19
C TRP A 438 6.78 1.00 22.10
N PHE A 439 5.50 0.91 21.74
CA PHE A 439 4.39 1.53 22.48
C PHE A 439 3.32 0.50 22.83
N CYS A 440 2.64 0.70 23.95
CA CYS A 440 1.42 -0.02 24.28
C CYS A 440 0.42 0.91 24.96
N HIS A 441 -0.87 0.72 24.67
CA HIS A 441 -1.94 1.49 25.30
C HIS A 441 -2.53 0.71 26.47
N ARG A 442 -2.78 1.38 27.61
CA ARG A 442 -3.50 0.77 28.74
C ARG A 442 -4.86 1.43 28.87
N PHE A 443 -5.91 0.63 28.71
CA PHE A 443 -7.31 1.03 28.92
C PHE A 443 -7.70 1.20 30.41
N ALA A 444 -6.74 1.37 31.32
CA ALA A 444 -7.04 1.73 32.71
C ALA A 444 -7.58 3.18 32.77
N GLU A 445 -8.14 3.59 33.92
CA GLU A 445 -8.96 4.81 34.12
C GLU A 445 -8.40 6.15 33.57
N ASN A 446 -7.13 6.22 33.14
CA ASN A 446 -6.51 7.41 32.54
C ASN A 446 -6.04 7.25 31.07
N CYS A 447 -6.37 6.17 30.36
CA CYS A 447 -6.10 5.95 28.92
C CYS A 447 -4.74 6.48 28.40
N THR A 448 -3.64 6.16 29.08
CA THR A 448 -2.30 6.64 28.69
C THR A 448 -1.61 5.64 27.77
N THR A 449 -1.07 6.11 26.64
CA THR A 449 -0.11 5.34 25.85
C THR A 449 1.25 5.37 26.54
N ASN A 450 1.84 4.20 26.77
CA ASN A 450 3.11 4.06 27.47
C ASN A 450 4.19 3.55 26.51
N VAL A 451 5.41 4.09 26.66
CA VAL A 451 6.59 3.47 26.06
C VAL A 451 6.85 2.14 26.76
N VAL A 452 7.07 1.09 25.96
CA VAL A 452 7.49 -0.21 26.49
C VAL A 452 8.76 0.00 27.32
N ARG A 453 8.74 -0.42 28.59
CA ARG A 453 9.79 -0.12 29.60
C ARG A 453 11.22 -0.44 29.16
N GLN A 454 11.40 -1.37 28.22
CA GLN A 454 12.69 -1.85 27.70
C GLN A 454 13.15 -1.16 26.41
N THR A 455 12.48 -0.09 25.97
CA THR A 455 12.87 0.63 24.75
C THR A 455 14.20 1.37 24.95
N HIS A 456 15.19 1.07 24.11
CA HIS A 456 16.53 1.67 24.16
C HIS A 456 16.50 3.19 23.93
N ALA A 457 17.44 3.93 24.52
CA ALA A 457 17.51 5.38 24.41
C ALA A 457 17.68 5.86 22.96
N ASP A 458 18.44 5.12 22.16
CA ASP A 458 18.65 5.45 20.73
C ASP A 458 17.36 5.35 19.92
N VAL A 459 16.49 4.38 20.24
CA VAL A 459 15.19 4.24 19.59
C VAL A 459 14.30 5.43 19.95
N LYS A 460 14.27 5.84 21.22
CA LYS A 460 13.51 7.04 21.65
C LYS A 460 13.99 8.30 20.94
N THR A 461 15.32 8.43 20.79
CA THR A 461 15.95 9.55 20.08
C THR A 461 15.55 9.55 18.61
N LEU A 462 15.63 8.40 17.93
CA LEU A 462 15.21 8.24 16.55
C LEU A 462 13.73 8.61 16.36
N VAL A 463 12.85 8.10 17.24
CA VAL A 463 11.41 8.41 17.22
C VAL A 463 11.19 9.92 17.37
N SER A 464 11.78 10.57 18.37
CA SER A 464 11.63 12.01 18.58
C SER A 464 12.11 12.83 17.39
N GLN A 465 13.25 12.47 16.80
CA GLN A 465 13.78 13.12 15.61
C GLN A 465 12.89 12.94 14.38
N ALA A 466 12.28 11.76 14.21
CA ALA A 466 11.36 11.51 13.11
C ALA A 466 10.01 12.23 13.29
N VAL A 467 9.54 12.40 14.54
CA VAL A 467 8.36 13.21 14.86
C VAL A 467 8.60 14.67 14.56
N SER A 468 9.74 15.23 14.99
CA SER A 468 10.14 16.61 14.65
C SER A 468 10.13 16.81 13.14
N TRP A 469 10.72 15.85 12.42
CA TRP A 469 10.72 15.86 10.96
C TRP A 469 9.29 15.88 10.40
N LEU A 470 8.40 14.99 10.89
CA LEU A 470 7.01 14.91 10.42
C LEU A 470 6.25 16.22 10.65
N GLU A 471 6.31 16.74 11.86
CA GLU A 471 5.60 17.96 12.26
C GLU A 471 5.96 19.11 11.32
N LYS A 472 7.26 19.34 11.14
CA LYS A 472 7.79 20.43 10.32
C LYS A 472 7.45 20.28 8.85
N ASN A 473 7.43 19.06 8.33
CA ASN A 473 7.44 18.86 6.88
C ASN A 473 6.09 18.45 6.29
N THR A 474 5.18 17.84 7.06
CA THR A 474 3.95 17.24 6.53
C THR A 474 3.05 18.27 5.83
N LEU A 475 2.87 19.45 6.42
CA LEU A 475 2.03 20.53 5.88
C LEU A 475 2.82 21.66 5.22
N SER A 476 4.14 21.52 5.10
CA SER A 476 5.03 22.59 4.59
C SER A 476 4.84 22.91 3.10
N GLY A 477 4.17 22.04 2.34
CA GLY A 477 4.12 22.09 0.88
C GLY A 477 5.46 21.82 0.19
N ARG A 478 6.53 21.58 0.95
CA ARG A 478 7.87 21.26 0.44
C ARG A 478 7.92 19.89 -0.22
N TYR A 479 7.08 18.97 0.24
CA TYR A 479 7.02 17.60 -0.23
C TYR A 479 5.64 17.29 -0.80
N LYS A 480 5.63 16.53 -1.90
CA LYS A 480 4.40 15.89 -2.36
C LYS A 480 4.06 14.78 -1.37
N THR A 481 2.78 14.55 -1.16
CA THR A 481 2.22 13.56 -0.25
C THR A 481 1.89 12.25 -0.96
N TYR A 482 2.70 11.91 -1.97
CA TYR A 482 2.49 10.69 -2.73
C TYR A 482 3.00 9.50 -1.95
N ASN A 483 2.25 8.42 -1.99
CA ASN A 483 2.57 7.16 -1.32
C ASN A 483 2.42 5.98 -2.28
N ALA A 484 2.74 4.79 -1.80
CA ALA A 484 2.47 3.54 -2.49
C ALA A 484 1.83 2.55 -1.50
N PHE A 485 0.61 2.87 -1.04
CA PHE A 485 -0.10 2.04 -0.06
C PHE A 485 -0.54 0.70 -0.65
N PHE A 486 -0.65 0.61 -1.97
CA PHE A 486 -1.00 -0.60 -2.73
C PHE A 486 -0.35 -0.56 -4.13
N SER A 487 -0.24 -1.71 -4.81
CA SER A 487 0.35 -1.82 -6.15
C SER A 487 -0.11 -3.05 -6.89
N GLY A 488 0.00 -3.03 -8.23
CA GLY A 488 -0.27 -4.21 -9.05
C GLY A 488 0.74 -5.31 -8.74
N SER A 489 0.30 -6.57 -8.78
CA SER A 489 1.10 -7.72 -8.33
C SER A 489 2.43 -7.91 -9.08
N THR A 490 2.53 -7.45 -10.33
CA THR A 490 3.73 -7.53 -11.17
C THR A 490 4.51 -6.21 -11.16
N LYS A 491 5.81 -6.29 -10.88
CA LYS A 491 6.83 -5.23 -10.81
C LYS A 491 7.81 -5.27 -12.00
N GLY A 492 7.32 -5.63 -13.18
CA GLY A 492 8.14 -5.92 -14.37
C GLY A 492 8.35 -7.42 -14.63
N LEU A 493 9.09 -7.74 -15.70
CA LEU A 493 9.24 -9.11 -16.21
C LEU A 493 9.75 -10.07 -15.13
N SER A 494 10.71 -9.65 -14.30
CA SER A 494 11.31 -10.48 -13.26
C SER A 494 10.33 -10.99 -12.20
N SER A 495 9.12 -10.43 -12.14
CA SER A 495 8.11 -10.76 -11.13
C SER A 495 6.85 -11.42 -11.72
N LEU A 496 6.89 -11.78 -13.00
CA LEU A 496 5.82 -12.52 -13.66
C LEU A 496 5.76 -13.96 -13.11
N PRO A 497 4.60 -14.41 -12.59
CA PRO A 497 4.49 -15.72 -11.96
C PRO A 497 4.92 -16.90 -12.80
N PHE A 498 4.57 -16.89 -14.09
CA PHE A 498 4.82 -18.01 -15.00
C PHE A 498 6.29 -18.15 -15.44
N LEU A 499 7.16 -17.21 -15.05
CA LEU A 499 8.61 -17.36 -15.23
C LEU A 499 9.26 -18.19 -14.12
N TYR A 500 8.49 -18.58 -13.09
CA TYR A 500 8.96 -19.39 -11.98
C TYR A 500 8.52 -20.84 -12.14
N PRO A 501 9.30 -21.81 -11.60
CA PRO A 501 8.97 -23.22 -11.68
C PRO A 501 7.56 -23.57 -11.20
N ALA A 502 6.81 -24.28 -12.06
CA ALA A 502 5.47 -24.77 -11.79
C ALA A 502 5.38 -26.27 -12.12
N ASN A 503 4.72 -27.06 -11.27
CA ASN A 503 4.40 -28.47 -11.54
C ASN A 503 2.93 -28.68 -11.91
N PHE A 504 2.12 -27.62 -11.89
CA PHE A 504 0.74 -27.59 -12.36
C PHE A 504 0.62 -26.57 -13.50
N LEU A 505 0.66 -27.05 -14.74
CA LEU A 505 0.61 -26.24 -15.95
C LEU A 505 -0.41 -26.83 -16.93
N GLN A 506 -1.46 -26.07 -17.24
CA GLN A 506 -2.49 -26.48 -18.18
C GLN A 506 -3.22 -25.30 -18.81
N TYR A 507 -3.76 -25.48 -20.02
CA TYR A 507 -4.74 -24.55 -20.58
C TYR A 507 -6.03 -24.57 -19.75
N VAL A 508 -6.86 -23.52 -19.87
CA VAL A 508 -8.16 -23.45 -19.16
C VAL A 508 -9.09 -24.63 -19.51
N ASN A 509 -8.91 -25.25 -20.67
CA ASN A 509 -9.65 -26.47 -21.06
C ASN A 509 -9.12 -27.77 -20.42
N GLY A 510 -8.11 -27.69 -19.55
CA GLY A 510 -7.49 -28.83 -18.85
C GLY A 510 -6.37 -29.55 -19.61
N THR A 511 -6.03 -29.11 -20.82
CA THR A 511 -4.92 -29.72 -21.59
C THR A 511 -3.59 -29.36 -20.95
N ALA A 512 -2.74 -30.35 -20.67
CA ALA A 512 -1.42 -30.13 -20.08
C ALA A 512 -0.56 -29.19 -20.96
N LEU A 513 0.18 -28.29 -20.31
CA LEU A 513 1.00 -27.27 -20.96
C LEU A 513 2.48 -27.49 -20.60
N PRO A 514 3.34 -27.89 -21.55
CA PRO A 514 4.78 -27.97 -21.30
C PRO A 514 5.38 -26.60 -20.95
N PRO A 515 6.33 -26.51 -19.99
CA PRO A 515 6.98 -25.24 -19.63
C PRO A 515 7.84 -24.67 -20.77
N THR A 516 8.16 -25.45 -21.81
CA THR A 516 8.91 -25.02 -22.99
C THR A 516 8.01 -24.52 -24.14
N THR A 517 6.69 -24.48 -23.93
CA THR A 517 5.74 -24.04 -24.97
C THR A 517 5.99 -22.59 -25.33
N ASN A 518 5.95 -22.26 -26.63
CA ASN A 518 5.93 -20.87 -27.06
C ASN A 518 4.50 -20.33 -26.95
N LEU A 519 4.22 -19.53 -25.92
CA LEU A 519 2.89 -18.98 -25.68
C LEU A 519 2.60 -17.83 -26.65
N THR A 520 1.41 -17.86 -27.23
CA THR A 520 0.82 -16.68 -27.88
C THR A 520 0.32 -15.72 -26.80
N ARG A 521 0.27 -14.41 -27.09
CA ARG A 521 -0.22 -13.40 -26.14
C ARG A 521 -1.65 -13.67 -25.64
N ASP A 522 -2.47 -14.34 -26.47
CA ASP A 522 -3.89 -14.61 -26.18
C ASP A 522 -4.14 -15.96 -25.49
N ALA A 523 -3.08 -16.72 -25.17
CA ALA A 523 -3.23 -18.01 -24.53
C ALA A 523 -3.74 -17.87 -23.09
N LEU A 524 -4.90 -18.49 -22.79
CA LEU A 524 -5.43 -18.61 -21.43
C LEU A 524 -4.98 -19.94 -20.82
N PHE A 525 -4.19 -19.85 -19.76
CA PHE A 525 -3.64 -21.01 -19.05
C PHE A 525 -3.57 -20.77 -17.55
N ILE A 526 -3.32 -21.85 -16.82
CA ILE A 526 -3.13 -21.88 -15.37
C ILE A 526 -1.70 -22.33 -15.10
N ALA A 527 -1.01 -21.61 -14.22
CA ALA A 527 0.30 -21.98 -13.71
C ALA A 527 0.31 -21.95 -12.18
N GLY A 528 0.72 -23.05 -11.56
CA GLY A 528 0.74 -23.21 -10.11
C GLY A 528 1.78 -24.23 -9.64
N VAL A 529 2.07 -24.18 -8.34
CA VAL A 529 2.82 -25.21 -7.64
C VAL A 529 1.89 -25.93 -6.68
N THR A 530 1.67 -27.21 -6.94
CA THR A 530 0.93 -28.15 -6.11
C THR A 530 1.88 -28.85 -5.15
N GLY A 531 1.57 -28.79 -3.85
CA GLY A 531 2.31 -29.49 -2.81
C GLY A 531 3.67 -28.86 -2.47
N VAL A 532 4.60 -29.69 -1.98
CA VAL A 532 6.00 -29.31 -1.72
C VAL A 532 6.91 -30.17 -2.59
N ILE A 533 7.64 -29.53 -3.50
CA ILE A 533 8.57 -30.15 -4.45
C ILE A 533 9.91 -30.42 -3.76
N ASP A 534 10.55 -31.54 -4.08
CA ASP A 534 11.89 -31.88 -3.58
C ASP A 534 12.91 -30.76 -3.91
N PRO A 535 13.83 -30.39 -3.00
CA PRO A 535 14.77 -29.31 -3.24
C PRO A 535 15.66 -29.49 -4.48
N ALA A 536 16.11 -30.72 -4.76
CA ALA A 536 16.99 -31.00 -5.89
C ALA A 536 16.20 -31.02 -7.21
N GLU A 537 14.96 -31.50 -7.19
CA GLU A 537 14.04 -31.38 -8.32
C GLU A 537 13.71 -29.92 -8.63
N TYR A 538 13.33 -29.15 -7.62
CA TYR A 538 12.99 -27.74 -7.80
C TYR A 538 14.17 -26.93 -8.35
N GLN A 539 15.39 -27.20 -7.90
CA GLN A 539 16.58 -26.52 -8.43
C GLN A 539 16.78 -26.80 -9.92
N LYS A 540 16.57 -28.05 -10.37
CA LYS A 540 16.61 -28.37 -11.82
C LYS A 540 15.55 -27.60 -12.60
N MET A 541 14.37 -27.42 -12.02
CA MET A 541 13.33 -26.59 -12.63
C MET A 541 13.69 -25.10 -12.61
N VAL A 542 14.43 -24.59 -11.62
CA VAL A 542 14.92 -23.19 -11.64
C VAL A 542 15.91 -23.00 -12.79
N ASP A 543 16.77 -23.99 -13.03
CA ASP A 543 17.85 -23.93 -14.02
C ASP A 543 17.36 -24.11 -15.47
N GLN A 544 16.14 -24.65 -15.68
CA GLN A 544 15.55 -24.75 -17.02
C GLN A 544 14.82 -23.45 -17.41
N PRO A 545 14.77 -23.11 -18.70
CA PRO A 545 13.93 -22.01 -19.18
C PRO A 545 12.42 -22.32 -19.04
N HIS A 546 11.63 -21.32 -18.66
CA HIS A 546 10.16 -21.33 -18.65
C HIS A 546 9.65 -20.34 -19.68
N PHE A 547 8.90 -20.84 -20.67
CA PHE A 547 8.36 -20.09 -21.80
C PHE A 547 9.42 -19.29 -22.57
N GLY A 548 10.64 -19.84 -22.65
CA GLY A 548 11.79 -19.23 -23.32
C GLY A 548 12.63 -18.30 -22.46
N TYR A 549 12.27 -18.07 -21.19
CA TYR A 549 12.97 -17.18 -20.28
C TYR A 549 13.61 -17.93 -19.11
N ALA A 550 14.74 -17.44 -18.61
CA ALA A 550 15.34 -17.97 -17.39
C ALA A 550 14.53 -17.53 -16.15
N THR A 551 14.52 -18.37 -15.12
CA THR A 551 13.91 -18.02 -13.83
C THR A 551 14.61 -16.79 -13.22
N PRO A 552 13.88 -15.70 -12.89
CA PRO A 552 14.49 -14.52 -12.28
C PRO A 552 14.95 -14.79 -10.83
N THR A 553 16.26 -14.91 -10.64
CA THR A 553 16.87 -15.20 -9.33
C THR A 553 17.35 -13.96 -8.57
N LYS A 554 17.42 -12.81 -9.24
CA LYS A 554 17.90 -11.54 -8.69
C LYS A 554 16.84 -10.47 -8.83
N PHE A 555 16.77 -9.59 -7.83
CA PHE A 555 15.97 -8.39 -7.89
C PHE A 555 16.88 -7.18 -8.08
N GLU A 556 16.69 -6.45 -9.17
CA GLU A 556 17.51 -5.26 -9.50
C GLU A 556 17.02 -3.97 -8.82
N GLY A 557 15.94 -4.06 -8.02
CA GLY A 557 15.27 -2.92 -7.41
C GLY A 557 13.98 -2.54 -8.14
N PHE A 558 13.13 -1.77 -7.48
CA PHE A 558 11.85 -1.33 -8.07
C PHE A 558 12.02 -0.30 -9.19
N ASN A 559 13.25 0.09 -9.52
CA ASN A 559 13.57 1.03 -10.58
C ASN A 559 14.67 0.46 -11.49
N GLY A 560 14.67 -0.87 -11.63
CA GLY A 560 15.49 -1.57 -12.61
C GLY A 560 15.02 -1.25 -14.04
N PRO A 561 15.87 -1.42 -15.07
CA PRO A 561 15.59 -0.98 -16.44
C PRO A 561 14.27 -1.47 -17.05
N GLU A 562 13.75 -2.62 -16.61
CA GLU A 562 12.52 -3.25 -17.12
C GLU A 562 11.38 -3.23 -16.08
N THR A 563 11.47 -2.36 -15.07
CA THR A 563 10.48 -2.26 -14.01
C THR A 563 9.50 -1.13 -14.28
N LEU A 564 8.29 -1.50 -14.69
CA LEU A 564 7.13 -0.60 -14.75
C LEU A 564 5.94 -1.30 -14.10
N PHE A 565 5.27 -0.61 -13.18
CA PHE A 565 4.09 -1.15 -12.52
C PHE A 565 3.16 -0.06 -11.99
N PRO A 566 1.85 -0.35 -11.91
CA PRO A 566 0.90 0.54 -11.27
C PRO A 566 1.00 0.48 -9.75
N PHE A 567 0.84 1.63 -9.11
CA PHE A 567 0.68 1.76 -7.67
C PHE A 567 -0.40 2.77 -7.34
N TRP A 568 -0.99 2.63 -6.15
CA TRP A 568 -2.02 3.53 -5.65
C TRP A 568 -1.42 4.49 -4.65
N SER A 569 -1.79 5.75 -4.81
CA SER A 569 -1.39 6.85 -3.96
C SER A 569 -2.61 7.61 -3.46
N SER A 570 -2.63 7.97 -2.18
CA SER A 570 -3.71 8.80 -1.60
C SER A 570 -3.14 9.87 -0.68
N GLU A 571 -3.21 11.13 -1.12
CA GLU A 571 -2.84 12.29 -0.28
C GLU A 571 -3.53 12.29 1.10
N PRO A 572 -4.87 12.09 1.21
CA PRO A 572 -5.50 12.06 2.53
C PRO A 572 -5.02 10.90 3.40
N TYR A 573 -4.63 9.76 2.81
CA TYR A 573 -4.02 8.66 3.57
C TYR A 573 -2.64 9.02 4.14
N THR A 574 -1.78 9.72 3.38
CA THR A 574 -0.51 10.22 3.92
C THR A 574 -0.73 11.19 5.09
N TYR A 575 -1.74 12.06 5.00
CA TYR A 575 -2.07 12.95 6.12
C TYR A 575 -2.67 12.21 7.32
N ALA A 576 -3.55 11.24 7.10
CA ALA A 576 -4.17 10.46 8.17
C ALA A 576 -3.14 9.64 8.95
N THR A 577 -2.19 9.01 8.25
CA THR A 577 -1.10 8.26 8.88
C THR A 577 -0.14 9.18 9.64
N ALA A 578 0.17 10.37 9.12
CA ALA A 578 0.97 11.37 9.83
C ALA A 578 0.25 11.92 11.07
N MET A 579 -1.04 12.18 10.97
CA MET A 579 -1.85 12.62 12.10
C MET A 579 -1.86 11.57 13.21
N LEU A 580 -2.01 10.29 12.85
CA LEU A 580 -1.94 9.17 13.81
C LEU A 580 -0.59 9.13 14.53
N ALA A 581 0.52 9.28 13.79
CA ALA A 581 1.86 9.23 14.38
C ALA A 581 2.10 10.37 15.37
N LEU A 582 1.72 11.59 14.97
CA LEU A 582 1.82 12.78 15.82
C LEU A 582 0.91 12.68 17.04
N ALA A 583 -0.34 12.24 16.87
CA ALA A 583 -1.32 12.10 17.95
C ALA A 583 -0.93 11.02 18.96
N GLN A 584 -0.38 9.89 18.50
CA GLN A 584 0.13 8.85 19.39
C GLN A 584 1.36 9.34 20.16
N TYR A 585 2.29 10.06 19.51
CA TYR A 585 3.45 10.61 20.18
C TYR A 585 3.10 11.69 21.22
N ASP A 586 2.20 12.62 20.90
CA ASP A 586 1.71 13.65 21.84
C ASP A 586 0.98 13.04 23.05
N ASN A 587 0.42 11.84 22.92
CA ASN A 587 -0.19 11.12 24.04
C ASN A 587 0.84 10.41 24.95
N ILE A 588 2.12 10.38 24.53
CA ILE A 588 3.22 9.75 25.27
C ILE A 588 4.15 10.80 25.89
N ALA A 589 4.39 11.90 25.18
CA ALA A 589 5.26 13.01 25.58
C ALA A 589 4.63 13.83 26.73
#